data_AF-A0A3D2GW10-F1
#
_entry.id   AF-A0A3D2GW10-F1
#
_cell.length_a   1.000
_cell.length_b   1.000
_cell.length_c   1.000
_cell.angle_alpha   90.00
_cell.angle_beta   90.00
_cell.angle_gamma   90.00
#
_symmetry.space_group_name_H-M   'P 1'
#
loop_
_entity.id
_entity.type
_entity.pdbx_description
1 polymer ?
#
loop_
_entity_poly.entity_id
_entity_poly.type
_entity_poly.pdbx_seq_one_letter_code
_entity_poly.pdbx_strand_id
1 'polypeptide(L)' 'MSEEDITHGANHYHAKWVNPSWAQQKNMIPVAEIEQHLFYKA' A
#
# COMPACT_ATOMS: atom_id res chain seq x y z
N MET A 1 -4.80 24.79 -0.06
CA MET A 1 -5.33 23.42 0.07
C MET A 1 -4.13 22.49 0.02
N SER A 2 -3.83 21.79 1.11
CA SER A 2 -2.88 20.68 1.06
C SER A 2 -3.55 19.55 0.29
N GLU A 3 -2.88 18.97 -0.69
CA GLU A 3 -3.34 17.71 -1.30
C GLU A 3 -3.40 16.66 -0.19
N GLU A 4 -4.59 16.10 0.03
CA GLU A 4 -4.80 15.06 1.02
C GLU A 4 -4.13 13.77 0.53
N ASP A 5 -3.16 13.27 1.30
CA ASP A 5 -2.53 11.98 1.01
C ASP A 5 -3.46 10.84 1.41
N ILE A 6 -4.28 10.42 0.46
CA ILE A 6 -5.21 9.29 0.61
C ILE A 6 -4.52 7.92 0.79
N THR A 7 -3.19 7.86 0.64
CA THR A 7 -2.40 6.63 0.81
C THR A 7 -1.80 6.51 2.21
N HIS A 8 -1.98 7.52 3.07
CA HIS A 8 -1.49 7.54 4.44
C HIS A 8 0.04 7.33 4.56
N GLY A 9 0.81 7.90 3.64
CA GLY A 9 2.27 7.79 3.60
C GLY A 9 2.78 6.43 3.14
N ALA A 10 2.04 5.76 2.26
CA ALA A 10 2.49 4.52 1.62
C ALA A 10 3.75 4.76 0.78
N ASN A 11 4.64 3.77 0.75
CA ASN A 11 5.84 3.76 -0.09
C ASN A 11 5.92 2.53 -1.01
N HIS A 12 4.94 1.62 -0.93
CA HIS A 12 4.78 0.47 -1.83
C HIS A 12 3.29 0.25 -2.16
N TYR A 13 2.99 -0.34 -3.31
CA TYR A 13 1.64 -0.81 -3.63
C TYR A 13 1.68 -2.00 -4.61
N HIS A 14 0.62 -2.80 -4.63
CA HIS A 14 0.40 -3.79 -5.69
C HIS A 14 -1.08 -3.95 -6.01
N ALA A 15 -1.41 -4.41 -7.22
CA ALA A 15 -2.76 -4.79 -7.57
C ALA A 15 -3.20 -6.05 -6.81
N LYS A 16 -4.48 -6.16 -6.43
CA LYS A 16 -5.03 -7.26 -5.62
C LYS A 16 -4.82 -8.66 -6.22
N TRP A 17 -4.68 -8.75 -7.55
CA TRP A 17 -4.43 -10.01 -8.25
C TRP A 17 -2.94 -10.38 -8.35
N VAL A 18 -2.04 -9.54 -7.82
CA VAL A 18 -0.60 -9.81 -7.72
C VAL A 18 -0.29 -10.15 -6.27
N ASN A 19 0.52 -11.18 -6.03
CA ASN A 19 1.00 -11.53 -4.68
C ASN A 19 2.52 -11.47 -4.63
N PRO A 20 3.11 -10.28 -4.42
CA PRO A 20 4.55 -10.14 -4.36
C PRO A 20 5.09 -10.62 -3.01
N SER A 21 6.26 -11.28 -3.01
CA SER A 21 6.87 -11.80 -1.78
C SER A 21 7.19 -10.72 -0.75
N TRP A 22 7.47 -9.49 -1.19
CA TRP A 22 7.73 -8.37 -0.27
C TRP A 22 6.49 -8.03 0.57
N ALA A 23 5.27 -8.16 0.06
CA ALA A 23 4.05 -7.81 0.80
C ALA A 23 3.80 -8.73 2.00
N GLN A 24 4.50 -9.86 2.07
CA GLN A 24 4.42 -10.82 3.17
C GLN A 24 5.51 -10.59 4.24
N GLN A 25 6.42 -9.63 4.02
CA GLN A 25 7.45 -9.28 5.00
C GLN A 25 6.82 -8.58 6.20
N LYS A 26 7.33 -8.86 7.41
CA LYS A 26 6.78 -8.34 8.68
C LYS A 26 6.77 -6.80 8.77
N ASN A 27 7.67 -6.12 8.07
CA ASN A 27 7.75 -4.66 8.06
C ASN A 27 6.85 -4.02 7.00
N MET A 28 6.20 -4.79 6.12
CA MET A 28 5.26 -4.24 5.15
C MET A 28 3.87 -4.13 5.77
N ILE A 29 3.54 -2.94 6.27
CA ILE A 29 2.27 -2.66 6.95
C ILE A 29 1.27 -2.15 5.91
N PRO A 30 0.12 -2.82 5.66
CA PRO A 30 -0.92 -2.30 4.79
C PRO A 30 -1.57 -1.06 5.44
N VAL A 31 -1.65 0.05 4.68
CA VAL A 31 -2.12 1.35 5.19
C VAL A 31 -3.33 1.90 4.44
N ALA A 32 -3.57 1.42 3.22
CA ALA A 32 -4.74 1.78 2.44
C ALA A 32 -5.09 0.71 1.40
N GLU A 33 -6.35 0.68 1.02
CA GLU A 33 -6.87 -0.04 -0.14
C GLU A 33 -7.66 0.95 -0.98
N ILE A 34 -7.25 1.16 -2.22
CA ILE A 34 -7.89 2.09 -3.14
C ILE A 34 -8.19 1.33 -4.42
N GLU A 35 -9.47 1.18 -4.72
CA GLU A 35 -9.98 0.38 -5.82
C GLU A 35 -9.37 -1.04 -5.85
N GLN A 36 -8.47 -1.29 -6.80
CA GLN A 36 -7.84 -2.59 -7.04
C GLN A 36 -6.41 -2.69 -6.52
N HIS A 37 -5.96 -1.73 -5.70
CA HIS A 37 -4.60 -1.66 -5.19
C HIS A 37 -4.56 -1.70 -3.65
N LEU A 38 -3.59 -2.46 -3.13
CA LEU A 38 -3.20 -2.47 -1.73
C LEU A 38 -1.92 -1.66 -1.57
N PHE A 39 -1.92 -0.74 -0.61
CA PHE A 39 -0.81 0.18 -0.32
C PHE A 39 -0.17 -0.17 1.02
N TYR A 40 1.15 -0.09 1.08
CA TYR A 40 1.96 -0.49 2.23
C TYR A 40 2.96 0.59 2.62
N LYS A 41 3.30 0.61 3.91
CA LYS A 41 4.41 1.35 4.49
C LYS A 41 5.44 0.37 5.06
N ALA A 42 6.66 0.46 4.55
CA ALA A 42 7.82 -0.31 5.02
C ALA A 42 8.44 0.24 6.31
#